data_AF-A0A3B1DDA5-F1
#
_entry.id   AF-A0A3B1DDA5-F1
#
_cell.length_a   1.000
_cell.length_b   1.000
_cell.length_c   1.000
_cell.angle_alpha   90.00
_cell.angle_beta   90.00
_cell.angle_gamma   90.00
#
_symmetry.space_group_name_H-M   'P 1'
#
loop_
_entity.id
_entity.type
_entity.pdbx_description
1 polymer ?
#
loop_
_entity_poly.entity_id
_entity_poly.type
_entity_poly.pdbx_seq_one_letter_code
_entity_poly.pdbx_strand_id
1 'polypeptide(L)'
;MLESFLFEIKDKRRGKAKQYKLGHILLISILAILSAADSYRKIHKFIEVHYKKLDKEFDLKWKDIPAYTTIRNIIQGCDRSSLEKAFRS
;
A
#
# COMPACT_ATOMS: atom_id res chain seq x y z
N MET A 1 -14.10 8.57 4.41
CA MET A 1 -13.64 7.21 4.80
C MET A 1 -12.19 7.07 4.36
N LEU A 2 -11.30 6.46 5.17
CA LEU A 2 -9.83 6.52 5.04
C LEU A 2 -9.26 6.24 3.62
N GLU A 3 -10.01 5.58 2.75
CA GLU A 3 -9.64 5.36 1.35
C GLU A 3 -9.51 6.65 0.52
N SER A 4 -10.24 7.73 0.84
CA SER A 4 -10.29 8.88 -0.08
C SER A 4 -8.94 9.61 -0.19
N PHE A 5 -8.29 9.93 0.94
CA PHE A 5 -7.09 10.78 0.93
C PHE A 5 -5.81 10.01 0.58
N LEU A 6 -5.72 8.71 0.89
CA LEU A 6 -4.54 7.89 0.55
C LEU A 6 -4.34 7.74 -0.96
N PHE A 7 -5.41 7.86 -1.74
CA PHE A 7 -5.39 7.76 -3.20
C PHE A 7 -5.13 9.11 -3.88
N GLU A 8 -5.26 10.22 -3.16
CA GLU A 8 -4.88 11.56 -3.62
C GLU A 8 -3.36 11.77 -3.58
N ILE A 9 -2.63 10.93 -2.85
CA ILE A 9 -1.16 10.99 -2.78
C ILE A 9 -0.57 10.72 -4.16
N LYS A 10 0.20 11.68 -4.66
CA LYS A 10 0.84 11.61 -5.98
C LYS A 10 1.83 10.45 -6.05
N ASP A 11 1.56 9.50 -6.96
CA ASP A 11 2.46 8.39 -7.28
C ASP A 11 3.44 8.75 -8.40
N LYS A 12 4.70 8.97 -8.02
CA LYS A 12 5.82 9.32 -8.91
C LYS A 12 6.36 8.14 -9.74
N ARG A 13 5.94 6.90 -9.47
CA ARG A 13 6.41 5.71 -10.20
C ARG A 13 5.93 5.74 -11.66
N ARG A 14 6.68 5.11 -12.57
CA ARG A 14 6.41 5.16 -14.04
C ARG A 14 5.62 3.93 -14.52
N GLY A 15 4.57 4.13 -15.31
CA GLY A 15 3.85 3.12 -16.12
C GLY A 15 3.65 1.75 -15.45
N LYS A 16 4.40 0.74 -15.93
CA LYS A 16 4.33 -0.67 -15.47
C LYS A 16 4.63 -0.85 -13.97
N ALA A 17 5.27 0.11 -13.31
CA ALA A 17 5.51 0.08 -11.87
C ALA A 17 4.27 0.40 -11.01
N LYS A 18 3.10 0.68 -11.64
CA LYS A 18 1.84 1.03 -10.96
C LYS A 18 0.84 -0.13 -10.82
N GLN A 19 1.20 -1.37 -11.16
CA GLN A 19 0.35 -2.56 -10.93
C GLN A 19 -0.20 -2.56 -9.49
N TYR A 20 0.67 -2.26 -8.52
CA TYR A 20 0.30 -2.05 -7.14
C TYR A 20 0.04 -0.56 -6.91
N LYS A 21 -1.24 -0.15 -6.93
CA LYS A 21 -1.66 1.23 -6.67
C LYS A 21 -1.12 1.70 -5.31
N LEU A 22 -0.58 2.92 -5.27
CA LEU A 22 0.06 3.46 -4.08
C LEU A 22 -0.89 3.48 -2.88
N GLY A 23 -2.12 3.98 -3.08
CA GLY A 23 -3.16 4.03 -2.04
C GLY A 23 -3.43 2.67 -1.39
N HIS A 24 -3.59 1.62 -2.19
CA HIS A 24 -3.79 0.25 -1.69
C HIS A 24 -2.60 -0.24 -0.85
N ILE A 25 -1.37 -0.02 -1.32
CA ILE A 25 -0.19 -0.45 -0.56
C ILE A 25 -0.07 0.30 0.77
N LEU A 26 -0.34 1.60 0.80
CA LEU A 26 -0.34 2.38 2.03
C LEU A 26 -1.43 1.93 2.99
N LEU A 27 -2.67 1.78 2.52
CA LEU A 27 -3.80 1.32 3.31
C LEU A 27 -3.52 -0.05 3.94
N ILE A 28 -3.10 -1.02 3.13
CA ILE A 28 -2.83 -2.38 3.60
C ILE A 28 -1.63 -2.40 4.56
N SER A 29 -0.62 -1.56 4.33
CA SER A 29 0.52 -1.43 5.25
C SER A 29 0.08 -0.88 6.60
N ILE A 30 -0.82 0.10 6.64
CA ILE A 30 -1.40 0.62 7.89
C ILE A 30 -2.16 -0.49 8.61
N LEU A 31 -3.02 -1.24 7.92
CA LEU A 31 -3.75 -2.38 8.51
C LEU A 31 -2.81 -3.45 9.06
N ALA A 32 -1.74 -3.76 8.34
CA ALA A 32 -0.73 -4.71 8.78
C ALA A 32 -0.01 -4.21 10.04
N ILE A 33 0.38 -2.92 10.08
CA ILE A 33 1.05 -2.31 11.24
C ILE A 33 0.11 -2.29 12.46
N LEU A 34 -1.17 -1.95 12.26
CA LEU A 34 -2.20 -2.06 13.30
C LEU A 34 -2.38 -3.51 13.79
N SER A 35 -2.04 -4.48 12.95
CA SER A 35 -2.00 -5.92 13.26
C SER A 35 -0.62 -6.41 13.70
N ALA A 36 0.21 -5.52 14.26
CA ALA A 36 1.55 -5.78 14.80
C ALA A 36 2.64 -6.17 13.78
N ALA A 37 2.49 -5.77 12.50
CA ALA A 37 3.60 -5.83 11.56
C ALA A 37 4.64 -4.72 11.83
N ASP A 38 5.88 -5.12 12.09
CA ASP A 38 7.02 -4.24 12.37
C ASP A 38 8.08 -4.25 11.25
N SER A 39 7.82 -4.96 10.15
CA SER A 39 8.75 -5.11 9.04
C SER A 39 8.02 -5.32 7.72
N TYR A 40 8.66 -4.96 6.60
CA TYR A 40 8.11 -5.19 5.26
C TYR A 40 7.80 -6.67 4.98
N ARG A 41 8.56 -7.59 5.59
CA ARG A 41 8.28 -9.04 5.51
C ARG A 41 6.99 -9.41 6.25
N LYS A 42 6.74 -8.84 7.42
CA LYS A 42 5.46 -9.03 8.12
C LYS A 42 4.29 -8.39 7.38
N ILE A 43 4.49 -7.23 6.73
CA ILE A 43 3.47 -6.64 5.84
C ILE A 43 3.16 -7.58 4.67
N HIS A 44 4.18 -8.13 4.00
CA HIS A 44 3.98 -9.17 2.98
C HIS A 44 3.20 -10.37 3.54
N LYS A 45 3.57 -10.86 4.73
CA LYS A 45 2.88 -12.00 5.35
C LYS A 45 1.42 -11.70 5.65
N PHE A 46 1.12 -10.48 6.10
CA PHE A 46 -0.24 -10.02 6.30
C PHE A 46 -1.05 -10.04 5.00
N ILE A 47 -0.47 -9.52 3.90
CA ILE A 47 -1.10 -9.58 2.57
C ILE A 47 -1.37 -11.03 2.17
N GLU A 48 -0.37 -11.89 2.27
CA GLU A 48 -0.47 -13.31 1.89
C GLU A 48 -1.61 -14.03 2.65
N VAL A 49 -1.68 -13.83 3.96
CA VAL A 49 -2.70 -14.48 4.82
C VAL A 49 -4.11 -13.94 4.54
N HIS A 50 -4.25 -12.64 4.28
CA HIS A 50 -5.55 -11.97 4.17
C HIS A 50 -5.97 -11.62 2.74
N TYR A 51 -5.19 -12.02 1.71
CA TYR A 51 -5.36 -11.54 0.33
C TYR A 51 -6.78 -11.72 -0.20
N LYS A 52 -7.40 -12.89 -0.01
CA LYS A 52 -8.77 -13.15 -0.47
C LYS A 52 -9.79 -12.15 0.09
N LYS A 53 -9.63 -11.75 1.36
CA LYS A 53 -10.51 -10.77 2.00
C LYS A 53 -10.20 -9.37 1.51
N LEU A 54 -8.91 -9.02 1.41
CA LEU A 54 -8.47 -7.72 0.91
C LEU A 54 -8.90 -7.47 -0.53
N ASP A 55 -8.78 -8.48 -1.40
CA ASP A 55 -9.18 -8.41 -2.81
C ASP A 55 -10.70 -8.24 -2.95
N LYS A 56 -11.48 -8.96 -2.15
CA LYS A 56 -12.95 -8.81 -2.14
C LYS A 56 -13.40 -7.42 -1.68
N GLU A 57 -12.74 -6.86 -0.66
CA GLU A 57 -13.15 -5.58 -0.08
C GLU A 57 -12.69 -4.38 -0.91
N PHE A 58 -11.46 -4.45 -1.45
CA PHE A 58 -10.80 -3.30 -2.10
C PHE A 58 -10.62 -3.46 -3.61
N ASP A 59 -11.17 -4.52 -4.20
CA ASP A 59 -11.10 -4.83 -5.64
C ASP A 59 -9.65 -4.69 -6.20
N LEU A 60 -8.71 -5.38 -5.55
CA LEU A 60 -7.28 -5.22 -5.81
C LEU A 60 -6.89 -5.74 -7.20
N LYS A 61 -7.46 -6.88 -7.61
CA LYS A 61 -7.26 -7.55 -8.90
C LYS A 61 -5.77 -7.76 -9.24
N TRP A 62 -4.94 -8.05 -8.23
CA TRP A 62 -3.53 -8.34 -8.48
C TRP A 62 -3.38 -9.74 -9.04
N LYS A 63 -2.58 -9.86 -10.11
CA LYS A 63 -2.22 -11.18 -10.67
C LYS A 63 -1.45 -12.02 -9.65
N ASP A 64 -0.51 -11.38 -8.95
CA ASP A 64 0.29 -11.93 -7.87
C ASP A 64 0.45 -10.88 -6.77
N ILE A 65 0.68 -11.30 -5.53
CA ILE A 65 0.94 -10.38 -4.42
C ILE A 65 2.33 -9.72 -4.56
N PRO A 66 2.51 -8.47 -4.10
CA PRO A 66 3.79 -7.79 -4.19
C PRO A 66 4.81 -8.42 -3.26
N ALA A 67 6.02 -8.66 -3.76
CA ALA A 67 7.15 -9.07 -2.92
C ALA A 67 7.46 -8.00 -1.86
N TYR A 68 8.07 -8.40 -0.73
CA TYR A 68 8.39 -7.47 0.36
C TYR A 68 9.33 -6.33 -0.10
N THR A 69 10.19 -6.59 -1.09
CA THR A 69 11.06 -5.57 -1.71
C THR A 69 10.26 -4.58 -2.53
N THR A 70 9.22 -5.03 -3.24
CA THR A 70 8.28 -4.16 -3.95
C THR A 70 7.53 -3.26 -2.97
N ILE A 71 7.00 -3.83 -1.87
CA ILE A 71 6.32 -3.06 -0.82
C ILE A 71 7.26 -1.97 -0.27
N ARG A 72 8.49 -2.34 0.10
CA ARG A 72 9.53 -1.41 0.57
C ARG A 72 9.76 -0.28 -0.43
N ASN A 73 10.00 -0.61 -1.70
CA ASN A 73 10.33 0.38 -2.72
C ASN A 73 9.18 1.35 -2.99
N ILE A 74 7.93 0.88 -2.88
CA ILE A 74 6.74 1.73 -3.02
C ILE A 74 6.64 2.72 -1.86
N ILE A 75 6.78 2.22 -0.62
CA ILE A 75 6.69 3.06 0.59
C ILE A 75 7.84 4.08 0.64
N GLN A 76 9.06 3.65 0.35
CA GLN A 76 10.23 4.56 0.33
C GLN A 76 10.19 5.54 -0.85
N GLY A 77 9.52 5.18 -1.94
CA GLY A 77 9.35 6.04 -3.12
C GLY A 77 8.20 7.05 -2.99
N CYS A 78 7.48 7.06 -1.87
CA CYS A 78 6.40 8.01 -1.64
C CYS A 78 6.91 9.46 -1.63
N ASP A 79 6.14 10.35 -2.25
CA ASP A 79 6.45 11.77 -2.20
C ASP A 79 6.14 12.35 -0.82
N ARG A 80 7.19 12.81 -0.13
CA ARG A 80 7.07 13.36 1.23
C ARG A 80 6.13 14.56 1.30
N SER A 81 6.21 15.48 0.34
CA SER A 81 5.36 16.68 0.33
C SER A 81 3.88 16.32 0.15
N SER A 82 3.57 15.39 -0.74
CA SER A 82 2.21 14.89 -0.95
C SER A 82 1.69 14.13 0.28
N LEU A 83 2.54 13.36 0.96
CA LEU A 83 2.20 12.70 2.22
C LEU A 83 1.87 13.71 3.32
N GLU A 84 2.76 14.69 3.56
CA GLU A 84 2.54 15.71 4.59
C GLU A 84 1.24 16.49 4.34
N LYS A 85 0.97 16.86 3.08
CA LYS A 85 -0.28 17.52 2.70
C LYS A 85 -1.51 16.65 2.96
N ALA A 86 -1.44 15.35 2.67
CA ALA A 86 -2.57 14.44 2.83
C ALA A 86 -2.90 14.09 4.29
N PHE A 87 -1.90 14.11 5.19
CA PHE A 87 -2.07 13.73 6.60
C PHE A 87 -2.16 14.92 7.57
N ARG A 88 -1.70 16.12 7.17
CA ARG A 88 -1.69 17.33 8.02
C ARG A 88 -2.64 18.44 7.53
N SER A 89 -3.56 18.11 6.64
CA SER A 89 -4.63 19.02 6.16
C SER A 89 -5.67 19.30 7.21
#